data_AF-A0A962Z2W8-F1
#
_entry.id   AF-A0A962Z2W8-F1
#
_cell.length_a   1.000
_cell.length_b   1.000
_cell.length_c   1.000
_cell.angle_alpha   90.00
_cell.angle_beta   90.00
_cell.angle_gamma   90.00
#
_symmetry.space_group_name_H-M   'P 1'
#
loop_
_entity.id
_entity.type
_entity.pdbx_description
1 polymer ?
#
loop_
_entity_poly.entity_id
_entity_poly.type
_entity_poly.pdbx_seq_one_letter_code
_entity_poly.pdbx_strand_id
1 'polypeptide(L)' 'LQQEGRFVNGQGADTDIVIASAKAYINAFNKLLQDGKRAHPQLGDV' A
#
# COMPACT_ATOMS: atom_id res chain seq x y z
N LEU A 1 7.27 3.82 3.80
CA LEU A 1 6.78 3.97 5.18
C LEU A 1 7.19 2.73 5.98
N GLN A 2 7.52 2.89 7.26
CA GLN A 2 8.02 1.81 8.12
C GLN A 2 7.24 1.77 9.43
N GLN A 3 6.87 0.58 9.90
CA GLN A 3 6.35 0.33 11.24
C GLN A 3 6.82 -1.05 11.70
N GLU A 4 7.34 -1.15 12.93
CA GLU A 4 7.74 -2.43 13.56
C GLU A 4 8.65 -3.29 12.66
N GLY A 5 9.57 -2.67 11.94
CA GLY A 5 10.49 -3.37 11.02
C GLY A 5 9.90 -3.75 9.66
N ARG A 6 8.59 -3.58 9.44
CA ARG A 6 7.93 -3.78 8.14
C ARG A 6 8.04 -2.53 7.27
N PHE A 7 8.64 -2.66 6.10
CA PHE A 7 8.74 -1.60 5.10
C PHE A 7 7.71 -1.78 3.98
N VAL A 8 7.01 -0.71 3.62
CA VAL A 8 6.10 -0.70 2.46
C VAL A 8 6.26 0.57 1.64
N ASN A 9 6.07 0.43 0.32
CA ASN A 9 6.03 1.54 -0.60
C ASN A 9 4.60 1.99 -0.86
N GLY A 10 4.41 3.31 -0.88
CA GLY A 10 3.18 3.97 -1.28
C GLY A 10 3.21 4.33 -2.76
N GLN A 11 2.04 4.35 -3.40
CA GLN A 11 1.89 4.81 -4.78
C GLN A 11 0.69 5.74 -4.86
N GLY A 12 0.84 6.84 -5.60
CA GLY A 12 -0.19 7.84 -5.79
C GLY A 12 0.04 8.56 -7.11
N ALA A 13 -1.04 8.79 -7.85
CA ALA A 13 -1.01 9.50 -9.12
C ALA A 13 -2.01 10.65 -9.07
N ASP A 14 -1.53 11.83 -9.42
CA ASP A 14 -2.30 13.07 -9.59
C ASP A 14 -1.46 14.04 -10.45
N THR A 15 -2.10 14.97 -11.14
CA THR A 15 -1.39 16.04 -11.86
C THR A 15 -0.74 17.03 -10.91
N ASP A 16 -1.31 17.19 -9.72
CA ASP A 16 -0.71 17.96 -8.63
C ASP A 16 0.24 17.08 -7.81
N ILE A 17 1.51 17.48 -7.73
CA ILE A 17 2.55 16.74 -7.01
C ILE A 17 2.27 16.60 -5.51
N VAL A 18 1.63 17.60 -4.89
CA VAL A 18 1.28 17.58 -3.46
C VAL A 18 0.20 16.55 -3.23
N ILE A 19 -0.83 16.54 -4.07
CA ILE A 19 -1.91 15.56 -4.00
C ILE A 19 -1.39 14.15 -4.29
N ALA A 20 -0.54 13.98 -5.31
CA ALA A 20 0.09 12.69 -5.62
C ALA A 20 0.90 12.16 -4.43
N SER A 21 1.66 13.02 -3.75
CA SER A 21 2.46 12.65 -2.58
C SER A 21 1.58 12.24 -1.39
N ALA A 22 0.47 12.95 -1.14
CA ALA A 22 -0.48 12.61 -0.09
C ALA A 22 -1.17 11.27 -0.37
N LYS A 23 -1.60 11.03 -1.61
CA LYS A 23 -2.15 9.74 -2.06
C LYS A 23 -1.15 8.60 -1.84
N ALA A 24 0.13 8.81 -2.20
CA ALA A 24 1.16 7.81 -1.98
C ALA A 24 1.37 7.50 -0.49
N TYR A 25 1.40 8.53 0.36
CA TYR A 25 1.51 8.35 1.80
C TYR A 25 0.35 7.54 2.38
N ILE A 26 -0.90 7.91 2.06
CA ILE A 26 -2.11 7.20 2.50
C ILE A 26 -2.09 5.75 2.00
N ASN A 27 -1.67 5.51 0.75
CA ASN A 27 -1.50 4.16 0.21
C ASN A 27 -0.50 3.32 1.02
N ALA A 28 0.65 3.90 1.39
CA ALA A 28 1.64 3.22 2.22
C ALA A 28 1.10 2.93 3.63
N PHE A 29 0.41 3.90 4.23
CA PHE A 29 -0.20 3.76 5.56
C PHE A 29 -1.23 2.64 5.60
N ASN A 30 -2.14 2.60 4.62
CA ASN A 30 -3.12 1.53 4.50
C ASN A 30 -2.46 0.15 4.35
N LYS A 31 -1.35 0.05 3.60
CA LYS A 31 -0.59 -1.21 3.47
C LYS A 31 0.06 -1.68 4.77
N LEU A 32 0.40 -0.78 5.69
CA LEU A 32 0.94 -1.15 7.01
C LEU A 32 -0.16 -1.70 7.91
N LEU A 33 -1.33 -1.06 7.92
CA LEU A 33 -2.49 -1.47 8.72
C LEU A 33 -3.19 -2.73 8.20
N GLN A 34 -3.09 -3.02 6.90
CA GLN A 34 -3.72 -4.18 6.31
C GLN A 34 -2.96 -5.46 6.69
N ASP A 35 -3.67 -6.41 7.30
CA ASP A 35 -3.20 -7.77 7.55
C ASP A 35 -2.83 -8.42 6.22
N GLY A 36 -1.59 -8.90 6.11
CA GLY A 36 -0.94 -9.35 4.88
C GLY A 36 -1.52 -10.62 4.23
N LYS A 37 -2.80 -10.95 4.45
CA LYS A 37 -3.51 -12.01 3.74
C LYS A 37 -3.75 -11.60 2.29
N ARG A 38 -2.70 -11.58 1.49
CA ARG A 38 -2.81 -11.51 0.03
C ARG A 38 -3.32 -12.88 -0.43
N ALA A 39 -4.39 -12.86 -1.23
CA ALA A 39 -4.83 -14.07 -1.89
C ALA A 39 -3.67 -14.62 -2.73
N HIS A 40 -3.30 -15.88 -2.48
CA HIS A 40 -2.31 -16.54 -3.31
C HIS A 40 -2.97 -16.78 -4.68
N PRO A 41 -2.38 -16.30 -5.79
CA PRO A 41 -3.05 -16.23 -7.09
C PRO A 41 -3.39 -17.61 -7.70
N GLN A 42 -2.94 -18.69 -7.07
CA GLN A 42 -3.11 -20.08 -7.51
C GLN A 42 -4.01 -20.91 -6.57
N LEU A 43 -4.50 -20.33 -5.46
CA LEU A 43 -5.33 -21.02 -4.45
C LEU A 43 -6.81 -20.60 -4.52
N GLY A 44 -7.24 -19.94 -5.59
CA GLY A 44 -8.66 -19.69 -5.84
C GLY A 44 -9.34 -21.02 -6.15
N ASP A 45 -10.34 -21.40 -5.35
CA ASP A 45 -11.22 -22.53 -5.62
C ASP A 45 -11.71 -22.45 -7.08
N VAL A 46 -11.47 -23.52 -7.83
CA VAL A 46 -12.05 -23.73 -9.17
C VAL A 46 -13.41 -24.40 -9.07
#